data_AF-A0A7S0C9J6-F1
#
_entry.id   AF-A0A7S0C9J6-F1
#
_cell.length_a   1.000
_cell.length_b   1.000
_cell.length_c   1.000
_cell.angle_alpha   90.00
_cell.angle_beta   90.00
_cell.angle_gamma   90.00
#
_symmetry.space_group_name_H-M   'P 1'
#
loop_
_entity.id
_entity.type
_entity.pdbx_description
1 polymer ?
#
loop_
_entity_poly.entity_id
_entity_poly.type
_entity_poly.pdbx_seq_one_letter_code
_entity_poly.pdbx_strand_id
1 'polypeptide(L)'
;KNEMSSSSCRLLHIPILRNVDSFWDEAIDRMDFGERTLGFLQTVFKAGALDKAAARNLEKGGQAMLYSIMLATASGPLVEALRACVRESKGDGGIGTGRPIIFHCQKGKDRTGVLAMLIQSCLNESDDKIIEAYARSGELLGGEDGDAVKNNRDNIDTDKEAEQSGGLVDWSYFRGSPASAMEDTLGWIRQRYGSVDSYLDAASFDESQRNLLRELVSEARSIKQE
;
A
#
# COMPACT_ATOMS: atom_id res chain seq x y z
N LYS A 1 20.57 38.24 20.05
CA LYS A 1 20.03 36.96 20.59
C LYS A 1 19.31 36.29 19.44
N ASN A 2 19.86 35.18 18.95
CA ASN A 2 19.37 34.43 17.79
C ASN A 2 17.95 33.93 18.05
N GLU A 3 17.01 34.31 17.21
CA GLU A 3 15.77 33.56 17.02
C GLU A 3 16.13 32.28 16.25
N MET A 4 16.37 31.19 16.96
CA MET A 4 16.22 29.86 16.39
C MET A 4 14.74 29.71 16.05
N SER A 5 14.39 29.98 14.79
CA SER A 5 13.10 29.62 14.21
C SER A 5 12.91 28.12 14.42
N SER A 6 12.03 27.78 15.38
CA SER A 6 11.60 26.41 15.62
C SER A 6 10.98 25.90 14.32
N SER A 7 11.69 25.01 13.63
CA SER A 7 11.20 24.35 12.44
C SER A 7 10.04 23.45 12.86
N SER A 8 8.81 23.93 12.74
CA SER A 8 7.62 23.21 13.20
C SER A 8 7.36 22.01 12.28
N CYS A 9 7.49 20.81 12.83
CA CYS A 9 7.06 19.58 12.18
C CYS A 9 5.52 19.59 12.08
N ARG A 10 4.99 19.43 10.87
CA ARG A 10 3.55 19.37 10.61
C ARG A 10 3.14 17.92 10.40
N LEU A 11 2.28 17.40 11.27
CA LEU A 11 1.70 16.08 11.12
C LEU A 11 0.44 16.16 10.25
N LEU A 12 0.40 15.37 9.18
CA LEU A 12 -0.78 15.18 8.34
C LEU A 12 -1.27 13.74 8.52
N HIS A 13 -2.50 13.58 8.99
CA HIS A 13 -3.09 12.25 9.19
C HIS A 13 -4.04 11.92 8.03
N ILE A 14 -3.58 11.05 7.12
CA ILE A 14 -4.34 10.61 5.94
C ILE A 14 -4.60 9.10 6.08
N PRO A 15 -5.82 8.69 6.49
CA PRO A 15 -6.10 7.32 6.83
C PRO A 15 -6.36 6.46 5.58
N ILE A 16 -5.28 5.94 4.98
CA ILE A 16 -5.35 4.92 3.93
C ILE A 16 -5.99 3.65 4.55
N LEU A 17 -7.05 3.14 3.89
CA LEU A 17 -7.95 2.07 4.37
C LEU A 17 -8.91 2.46 5.52
N ARG A 18 -9.36 3.71 5.59
CA ARG A 18 -10.42 4.10 6.55
C ARG A 18 -11.75 3.38 6.31
N ASN A 19 -12.11 3.15 5.04
CA ASN A 19 -13.35 2.50 4.67
C ASN A 19 -13.15 0.98 4.64
N VAL A 20 -13.30 0.37 5.81
CA VAL A 20 -13.12 -1.08 6.00
C VAL A 20 -14.22 -1.87 5.30
N ASP A 21 -15.43 -1.31 5.18
CA ASP A 21 -16.55 -1.98 4.50
C ASP A 21 -16.25 -2.16 3.02
N SER A 22 -15.85 -1.08 2.32
CA SER A 22 -15.47 -1.18 0.90
C SER A 22 -14.24 -2.06 0.67
N PHE A 23 -13.34 -2.18 1.65
CA PHE A 23 -12.24 -3.14 1.59
C PHE A 23 -12.76 -4.58 1.57
N TRP A 24 -13.69 -4.92 2.46
CA TRP A 24 -14.26 -6.27 2.54
C TRP A 24 -15.21 -6.58 1.39
N ASP A 25 -15.99 -5.61 0.92
CA ASP A 25 -16.83 -5.76 -0.27
C ASP A 25 -15.97 -6.12 -1.50
N GLU A 26 -14.86 -5.39 -1.71
CA GLU A 26 -13.93 -5.68 -2.80
C GLU A 26 -13.23 -7.05 -2.60
N ALA A 27 -12.90 -7.44 -1.36
CA ALA A 27 -12.35 -8.77 -1.06
C ALA A 27 -13.35 -9.89 -1.40
N ILE A 28 -14.63 -9.70 -1.05
CA ILE A 28 -15.72 -10.65 -1.35
C ILE A 28 -15.96 -10.73 -2.87
N ASP A 29 -15.92 -9.60 -3.57
CA ASP A 29 -16.13 -9.56 -5.02
C ASP A 29 -15.02 -10.26 -5.82
N ARG A 30 -13.83 -10.43 -5.23
CA ARG A 30 -12.68 -11.15 -5.82
C ARG A 30 -12.64 -12.64 -5.51
N MET A 31 -13.57 -13.14 -4.69
CA MET A 31 -13.72 -14.57 -4.45
C MET A 31 -14.19 -15.28 -5.72
N ASP A 32 -13.81 -16.56 -5.86
CA ASP A 32 -14.42 -17.41 -6.88
C ASP A 32 -15.95 -17.47 -6.70
N PHE A 33 -16.67 -17.52 -7.81
CA PHE A 33 -18.14 -17.49 -7.79
C PHE A 33 -18.74 -18.62 -6.92
N GLY A 34 -18.11 -19.80 -6.94
CA GLY A 34 -18.51 -20.94 -6.11
C GLY A 34 -18.24 -20.71 -4.63
N GLU A 35 -17.04 -20.22 -4.28
CA GLU A 35 -16.68 -19.87 -2.89
C GLU A 35 -17.60 -18.78 -2.33
N ARG A 36 -17.92 -17.75 -3.13
CA ARG A 36 -18.83 -16.66 -2.75
C ARG A 36 -20.25 -17.15 -2.51
N THR A 37 -20.80 -17.95 -3.44
CA THR A 37 -22.18 -18.47 -3.33
C THR A 37 -22.31 -19.41 -2.13
N LEU A 38 -21.33 -20.28 -1.92
CA LEU A 38 -21.30 -21.18 -0.77
C LEU A 38 -21.21 -20.41 0.54
N GLY A 39 -20.33 -19.41 0.64
CA GLY A 39 -20.19 -18.56 1.83
C GLY A 39 -21.48 -17.80 2.18
N PHE A 40 -22.17 -17.27 1.16
CA PHE A 40 -23.48 -16.62 1.35
C PHE A 40 -24.54 -17.61 1.87
N LEU A 41 -24.66 -18.79 1.26
CA LEU A 41 -25.58 -19.84 1.72
C LEU A 41 -25.26 -20.30 3.15
N GLN A 42 -23.99 -20.47 3.48
CA GLN A 42 -23.55 -20.83 4.82
C GLN A 42 -23.84 -19.73 5.85
N THR A 43 -23.83 -18.46 5.46
CA THR A 43 -24.12 -17.34 6.38
C THR A 43 -25.54 -17.40 6.96
N VAL A 44 -26.49 -17.97 6.21
CA VAL A 44 -27.86 -18.24 6.68
C VAL A 44 -27.88 -19.22 7.87
N PHE A 45 -26.93 -20.15 7.93
CA PHE A 45 -26.83 -21.18 8.97
C PHE A 45 -25.73 -20.90 10.01
N LYS A 46 -24.73 -20.07 9.67
CA LYS A 46 -23.56 -19.74 10.47
C LYS A 46 -23.15 -18.30 10.21
N ALA A 47 -23.51 -17.40 11.12
CA ALA A 47 -23.11 -15.99 11.04
C ALA A 47 -21.59 -15.84 10.84
N GLY A 48 -21.18 -14.92 9.95
CA GLY A 48 -19.78 -14.64 9.64
C GLY A 48 -19.06 -15.66 8.76
N ALA A 49 -19.78 -16.61 8.13
CA ALA A 49 -19.18 -17.58 7.21
C ALA A 49 -18.61 -16.93 5.95
N LEU A 50 -19.33 -15.95 5.38
CA LEU A 50 -18.85 -15.18 4.23
C LEU A 50 -17.59 -14.38 4.57
N ASP A 51 -17.58 -13.71 5.72
CA ASP A 51 -16.41 -12.94 6.18
C ASP A 51 -15.18 -13.84 6.34
N LYS A 52 -15.36 -15.03 6.93
CA LYS A 52 -14.27 -16.03 7.04
C LYS A 52 -13.78 -16.52 5.69
N ALA A 53 -14.67 -16.70 4.72
CA ALA A 53 -14.29 -17.10 3.38
C ALA A 53 -13.53 -15.99 2.64
N ALA A 54 -13.94 -14.73 2.80
CA ALA A 54 -13.23 -13.56 2.28
C ALA A 54 -11.85 -13.41 2.92
N ALA A 55 -11.72 -13.60 4.24
CA ALA A 55 -10.43 -13.58 4.92
C ALA A 55 -9.49 -14.68 4.41
N ARG A 56 -9.98 -15.90 4.22
CA ARG A 56 -9.18 -16.99 3.62
C ARG A 56 -8.77 -16.69 2.18
N ASN A 57 -9.65 -16.07 1.39
CA ASN A 57 -9.32 -15.64 0.03
C ASN A 57 -8.21 -14.58 0.05
N LEU A 58 -8.31 -13.60 0.94
CA LEU A 58 -7.30 -12.57 1.19
C LEU A 58 -5.95 -13.19 1.61
N GLU A 59 -5.95 -14.15 2.52
CA GLU A 59 -4.76 -14.88 2.97
C GLU A 59 -4.10 -15.67 1.84
N LYS A 60 -4.88 -16.40 1.04
CA LYS A 60 -4.39 -17.13 -0.15
C LYS A 60 -3.75 -16.19 -1.17
N GLY A 61 -4.31 -15.00 -1.35
CA GLY A 61 -3.80 -13.97 -2.25
C GLY A 61 -2.60 -13.18 -1.70
N GLY A 62 -2.35 -13.29 -0.40
CA GLY A 62 -1.23 -12.65 0.29
C GLY A 62 -1.16 -11.13 0.05
N GLN A 63 0.06 -10.62 0.09
CA GLN A 63 0.32 -9.17 0.02
C GLN A 63 -0.12 -8.53 -1.30
N ALA A 64 0.03 -9.23 -2.42
CA ALA A 64 -0.40 -8.72 -3.73
C ALA A 64 -1.91 -8.49 -3.77
N MET A 65 -2.70 -9.41 -3.19
CA MET A 65 -4.15 -9.23 -3.06
C MET A 65 -4.49 -8.07 -2.12
N LEU A 66 -3.82 -7.97 -0.97
CA LEU A 66 -3.99 -6.84 -0.05
C LEU A 66 -3.72 -5.49 -0.73
N TYR A 67 -2.63 -5.37 -1.49
CA TYR A 67 -2.21 -4.12 -2.13
C TYR A 67 -3.14 -3.74 -3.28
N SER A 68 -3.55 -4.72 -4.09
CA SER A 68 -4.50 -4.47 -5.18
C SER A 68 -5.91 -4.12 -4.68
N ILE A 69 -6.37 -4.66 -3.54
CA ILE A 69 -7.62 -4.21 -2.89
C ILE A 69 -7.43 -2.79 -2.34
N MET A 70 -6.29 -2.50 -1.70
CA MET A 70 -5.98 -1.15 -1.22
C MET A 70 -5.99 -0.11 -2.35
N LEU A 71 -5.38 -0.42 -3.50
CA LEU A 71 -5.37 0.46 -4.67
C LEU A 71 -6.77 0.67 -5.25
N ALA A 72 -7.62 -0.36 -5.24
CA ALA A 72 -8.99 -0.28 -5.74
C ALA A 72 -9.91 0.54 -4.83
N THR A 73 -9.71 0.46 -3.50
CA THR A 73 -10.66 1.00 -2.51
C THR A 73 -10.19 2.29 -1.84
N ALA A 74 -8.89 2.55 -1.82
CA ALA A 74 -8.28 3.70 -1.14
C ALA A 74 -7.61 4.70 -2.11
N SER A 75 -8.03 4.74 -3.38
CA SER A 75 -7.52 5.69 -4.37
C SER A 75 -7.63 7.15 -3.90
N GLY A 76 -8.75 7.54 -3.28
CA GLY A 76 -8.96 8.87 -2.72
C GLY A 76 -7.89 9.28 -1.68
N PRO A 77 -7.75 8.54 -0.56
CA PRO A 77 -6.69 8.79 0.42
C PRO A 77 -5.26 8.71 -0.15
N LEU A 78 -4.98 7.81 -1.10
CA LEU A 78 -3.66 7.72 -1.74
C LEU A 78 -3.35 8.99 -2.55
N VAL A 79 -4.33 9.48 -3.31
CA VAL A 79 -4.20 10.74 -4.06
C VAL A 79 -4.12 11.95 -3.14
N GLU A 80 -4.84 11.95 -2.01
CA GLU A 80 -4.68 12.97 -0.98
C GLU A 80 -3.25 13.00 -0.43
N ALA A 81 -2.65 11.84 -0.17
CA ALA A 81 -1.27 11.73 0.27
C ALA A 81 -0.26 12.21 -0.79
N LEU A 82 -0.47 11.86 -2.07
CA LEU A 82 0.36 12.38 -3.17
C LEU A 82 0.26 13.91 -3.29
N ARG A 83 -0.96 14.47 -3.22
CA ARG A 83 -1.17 15.93 -3.25
C ARG A 83 -0.58 16.62 -2.03
N ALA A 84 -0.63 15.99 -0.86
CA ALA A 84 0.06 16.49 0.32
C ALA A 84 1.58 16.53 0.09
N CYS A 85 2.15 15.48 -0.52
CA CYS A 85 3.57 15.47 -0.87
C CYS A 85 3.92 16.64 -1.79
N VAL A 86 3.18 16.82 -2.89
CA VAL A 86 3.38 17.94 -3.83
C VAL A 86 3.26 19.29 -3.12
N ARG A 87 2.23 19.49 -2.31
CA ARG A 87 1.98 20.77 -1.62
C ARG A 87 3.10 21.11 -0.63
N GLU A 88 3.47 20.18 0.24
CA GLU A 88 4.49 20.46 1.25
C GLU A 88 5.90 20.54 0.62
N SER A 89 6.17 19.80 -0.46
CA SER A 89 7.43 19.92 -1.22
C SER A 89 7.52 21.19 -2.06
N LYS A 90 6.38 21.76 -2.48
CA LYS A 90 6.35 23.08 -3.12
C LYS A 90 6.57 24.20 -2.11
N GLY A 91 5.94 24.13 -0.93
CA GLY A 91 5.99 25.24 0.03
C GLY A 91 5.24 26.49 -0.46
N ASP A 92 5.08 27.47 0.43
CA ASP A 92 4.29 28.68 0.18
C ASP A 92 4.98 29.64 -0.79
N GLY A 93 6.32 29.56 -0.91
CA GLY A 93 7.14 30.42 -1.77
C GLY A 93 7.38 29.88 -3.18
N GLY A 94 6.84 28.69 -3.52
CA GLY A 94 7.08 28.02 -4.80
C GLY A 94 8.28 27.07 -4.78
N ILE A 95 8.60 26.50 -5.94
CA ILE A 95 9.61 25.43 -6.10
C ILE A 95 10.92 25.77 -5.36
N GLY A 96 11.45 24.81 -4.60
CA GLY A 96 12.67 24.97 -3.79
C GLY A 96 12.45 25.52 -2.38
N THR A 97 11.24 25.94 -2.02
CA THR A 97 10.92 26.50 -0.68
C THR A 97 10.19 25.52 0.24
N GLY A 98 9.94 24.30 -0.23
CA GLY A 98 9.19 23.29 0.51
C GLY A 98 9.97 22.60 1.62
N ARG A 99 9.28 21.66 2.28
CA ARG A 99 9.78 20.95 3.46
C ARG A 99 10.13 19.51 3.10
N PRO A 100 11.17 18.92 3.72
CA PRO A 100 11.36 17.47 3.69
C PRO A 100 10.13 16.75 4.26
N ILE A 101 9.78 15.63 3.65
CA ILE A 101 8.57 14.87 3.99
C ILE A 101 8.99 13.48 4.46
N ILE A 102 8.42 13.06 5.57
CA ILE A 102 8.46 11.67 6.04
C ILE A 102 7.03 11.17 6.02
N PHE A 103 6.78 10.08 5.29
CA PHE A 103 5.52 9.36 5.33
C PHE A 103 5.76 7.97 5.91
N HIS A 104 4.91 7.56 6.84
CA HIS A 104 5.02 6.26 7.51
C HIS A 104 3.63 5.68 7.77
N CYS A 105 3.60 4.39 8.08
CA CYS A 105 2.42 3.73 8.63
C CYS A 105 2.79 3.13 10.00
N GLN A 106 2.37 1.92 10.31
CA GLN A 106 2.74 1.27 11.57
C GLN A 106 4.14 0.64 11.50
N LYS A 107 4.37 -0.25 10.52
CA LYS A 107 5.67 -0.88 10.27
C LYS A 107 6.45 -0.24 9.11
N GLY A 108 5.90 0.76 8.44
CA GLY A 108 6.55 1.41 7.30
C GLY A 108 6.62 0.55 6.02
N LYS A 109 5.82 -0.52 5.92
CA LYS A 109 5.89 -1.50 4.84
C LYS A 109 4.77 -1.43 3.83
N ASP A 110 3.53 -1.68 4.26
CA ASP A 110 2.41 -1.92 3.35
C ASP A 110 1.88 -0.64 2.71
N ARG A 111 1.15 0.19 3.48
CA ARG A 111 0.63 1.48 3.02
C ARG A 111 1.74 2.43 2.60
N THR A 112 2.86 2.40 3.30
CA THR A 112 4.06 3.19 2.98
C THR A 112 4.68 2.71 1.67
N GLY A 113 4.81 1.40 1.45
CA GLY A 113 5.37 0.83 0.22
C GLY A 113 4.51 1.09 -1.00
N VAL A 114 3.18 0.99 -0.88
CA VAL A 114 2.25 1.34 -1.97
C VAL A 114 2.37 2.82 -2.33
N LEU A 115 2.36 3.72 -1.34
CA LEU A 115 2.53 5.16 -1.60
C LEU A 115 3.92 5.47 -2.19
N ALA A 116 4.98 4.84 -1.68
CA ALA A 116 6.34 4.99 -2.21
C ALA A 116 6.44 4.49 -3.65
N MET A 117 5.78 3.39 -4.01
CA MET A 117 5.72 2.88 -5.38
C MET A 117 5.06 3.91 -6.31
N LEU A 118 3.92 4.49 -5.93
CA LEU A 118 3.24 5.50 -6.74
C LEU A 118 4.11 6.75 -6.93
N ILE A 119 4.79 7.21 -5.88
CA ILE A 119 5.71 8.35 -5.96
C ILE A 119 6.87 8.04 -6.91
N GLN A 120 7.53 6.89 -6.74
CA GLN A 120 8.66 6.48 -7.59
C GLN A 120 8.25 6.33 -9.06
N SER A 121 7.04 5.78 -9.32
CA SER A 121 6.49 5.72 -10.68
C SER A 121 6.26 7.11 -11.26
N CYS A 122 5.75 8.07 -10.48
CA CYS A 122 5.64 9.47 -10.93
C CYS A 122 7.01 10.07 -11.24
N LEU A 123 8.07 9.63 -10.55
CA LEU A 123 9.45 10.04 -10.81
C LEU A 123 10.11 9.29 -11.98
N ASN A 124 9.36 8.46 -12.71
CA ASN A 124 9.83 7.63 -13.81
C ASN A 124 10.97 6.66 -13.40
N GLU A 125 11.01 6.22 -12.14
CA GLU A 125 11.89 5.12 -11.75
C GLU A 125 11.41 3.81 -12.38
N SER A 126 12.35 2.94 -12.74
CA SER A 126 12.03 1.63 -13.32
C SER A 126 11.42 0.68 -12.31
N ASP A 127 10.63 -0.28 -12.79
CA ASP A 127 10.03 -1.33 -11.95
C ASP A 127 11.06 -2.04 -11.07
N ASP A 128 12.21 -2.41 -11.65
CA ASP A 128 13.28 -3.10 -10.92
C ASP A 128 13.71 -2.32 -9.67
N LYS A 129 13.84 -1.00 -9.78
CA LYS A 129 14.23 -0.14 -8.64
C LYS A 129 13.10 0.00 -7.63
N ILE A 130 11.86 0.11 -8.09
CA ILE A 130 10.68 0.19 -7.24
C ILE A 130 10.55 -1.10 -6.41
N ILE A 131 10.71 -2.25 -7.05
CA ILE A 131 10.65 -3.58 -6.45
C ILE A 131 11.80 -3.75 -5.46
N GLU A 132 13.03 -3.39 -5.85
CA GLU A 132 14.21 -3.46 -4.96
C GLU A 132 14.02 -2.56 -3.73
N ALA A 133 13.57 -1.32 -3.91
CA ALA A 133 13.32 -0.39 -2.81
C ALA A 133 12.25 -0.91 -1.83
N TYR A 134 11.19 -1.54 -2.35
CA TYR A 134 10.19 -2.20 -1.52
C TYR A 134 10.77 -3.38 -0.74
N ALA A 135 11.54 -4.25 -1.41
CA ALA A 135 12.09 -5.46 -0.81
C ALA A 135 13.04 -5.18 0.37
N ARG A 136 13.83 -4.10 0.29
CA ARG A 136 14.69 -3.63 1.39
C ARG A 136 13.95 -3.35 2.69
N SER A 137 12.63 -3.10 2.63
CA SER A 137 11.83 -2.92 3.84
C SER A 137 11.78 -4.18 4.70
N GLY A 138 11.80 -5.38 4.10
CA GLY A 138 11.80 -6.65 4.82
C GLY A 138 13.10 -6.90 5.59
N GLU A 139 14.23 -6.58 4.95
CA GLU A 139 15.56 -6.66 5.55
C GLU A 139 15.69 -5.73 6.77
N LEU A 140 15.26 -4.47 6.62
CA LEU A 140 15.34 -3.44 7.67
C LEU A 140 14.40 -3.70 8.85
N LEU A 141 13.31 -4.43 8.63
CA LEU A 141 12.38 -4.85 9.68
C LEU A 141 12.85 -6.05 10.49
N GLY A 142 14.10 -6.50 10.29
CA GLY A 142 14.72 -7.57 11.07
C GLY A 142 14.64 -8.94 10.43
N GLY A 143 14.49 -9.02 9.10
CA GLY A 143 14.53 -10.29 8.38
C GLY A 143 13.31 -11.19 8.66
N GLU A 144 12.10 -10.61 8.74
CA GLU A 144 10.83 -11.35 8.90
C GLU A 144 10.58 -12.38 7.77
N ASP A 145 11.43 -12.43 6.75
CA ASP A 145 11.38 -13.34 5.59
C ASP A 145 11.89 -14.77 5.88
N GLY A 146 12.44 -15.06 7.07
CA GLY A 146 13.18 -16.30 7.35
C GLY A 146 12.37 -17.60 7.47
N ASP A 147 11.26 -17.62 8.23
CA ASP A 147 10.68 -18.89 8.71
C ASP A 147 9.21 -19.15 8.36
N ALA A 148 8.43 -18.12 8.00
CA ALA A 148 6.98 -18.28 7.80
C ALA A 148 6.60 -18.85 6.42
N VAL A 149 7.37 -18.55 5.37
CA VAL A 149 7.03 -18.96 3.99
C VAL A 149 7.39 -20.42 3.71
N LYS A 150 8.32 -21.02 4.47
CA LYS A 150 8.77 -22.41 4.23
C LYS A 150 7.99 -23.47 5.00
N ASN A 151 7.33 -23.14 6.11
CA ASN A 151 6.74 -24.15 7.00
C ASN A 151 5.22 -24.32 6.90
N ASN A 152 4.51 -23.47 6.14
CA ASN A 152 3.04 -23.48 6.13
C ASN A 152 2.38 -24.07 4.87
N ARG A 153 3.16 -24.66 3.95
CA ARG A 153 2.57 -25.40 2.82
C ARG A 153 2.06 -26.79 3.20
N ASP A 154 2.47 -27.34 4.36
CA ASP A 154 2.19 -28.73 4.72
C ASP A 154 1.29 -28.94 5.97
N ASN A 155 0.87 -27.89 6.69
CA ASN A 155 0.01 -28.03 7.86
C ASN A 155 -1.40 -27.44 7.62
N ILE A 156 -2.26 -28.27 7.05
CA ILE A 156 -3.72 -28.10 7.05
C ILE A 156 -4.21 -28.42 8.47
N ASP A 157 -4.09 -27.46 9.40
CA ASP A 157 -4.79 -27.47 10.69
C ASP A 157 -4.93 -26.02 11.20
N THR A 158 -5.58 -25.18 10.39
CA THR A 158 -5.67 -23.71 10.57
C THR A 158 -6.72 -23.25 11.59
N ASP A 159 -7.34 -24.16 12.34
CA ASP A 159 -8.43 -23.81 13.25
C ASP A 159 -7.98 -23.36 14.65
N LYS A 160 -6.70 -23.55 15.05
CA LYS A 160 -6.24 -23.30 16.44
C LYS A 160 -5.47 -21.99 16.67
N GLU A 161 -4.87 -21.39 15.65
CA GLU A 161 -4.07 -20.15 15.81
C GLU A 161 -4.90 -18.87 15.62
N ALA A 162 -5.99 -18.93 14.85
CA ALA A 162 -6.94 -17.83 14.71
C ALA A 162 -7.67 -17.48 16.03
N GLU A 163 -7.80 -18.45 16.95
CA GLU A 163 -8.42 -18.23 18.27
C GLU A 163 -7.57 -17.38 19.22
N GLN A 164 -6.24 -17.32 19.04
CA GLN A 164 -5.35 -16.55 19.93
C GLN A 164 -5.14 -15.10 19.49
N SER A 165 -5.41 -14.78 18.23
CA SER A 165 -5.23 -13.44 17.65
C SER A 165 -6.53 -12.63 17.55
N GLY A 166 -7.70 -13.24 17.85
CA GLY A 166 -9.00 -12.57 17.99
C GLY A 166 -9.53 -11.90 16.72
N GLY A 167 -8.81 -12.02 15.60
CA GLY A 167 -9.13 -11.41 14.31
C GLY A 167 -9.60 -12.44 13.30
N LEU A 168 -10.37 -11.99 12.31
CA LEU A 168 -10.86 -12.80 11.21
C LEU A 168 -9.76 -13.24 10.24
N VAL A 169 -8.65 -12.49 10.19
CA VAL A 169 -7.51 -12.67 9.28
C VAL A 169 -6.28 -13.08 10.08
N ASP A 170 -5.59 -14.12 9.60
CA ASP A 170 -4.24 -14.43 10.03
C ASP A 170 -3.23 -13.50 9.35
N TRP A 171 -2.72 -12.53 10.12
CA TRP A 171 -1.76 -11.56 9.63
C TRP A 171 -0.35 -12.14 9.38
N SER A 172 -0.10 -13.40 9.73
CA SER A 172 1.17 -14.08 9.45
C SER A 172 1.46 -14.16 7.95
N TYR A 173 0.43 -14.30 7.11
CA TYR A 173 0.50 -14.34 5.64
C TYR A 173 0.98 -13.02 5.01
N PHE A 174 1.02 -11.93 5.78
CA PHE A 174 1.40 -10.60 5.30
C PHE A 174 2.75 -10.12 5.86
N ARG A 175 3.51 -10.99 6.53
CA ARG A 175 4.87 -10.68 7.02
C ARG A 175 5.87 -10.56 5.87
N GLY A 176 6.98 -9.85 6.13
CA GLY A 176 8.06 -9.68 5.15
C GLY A 176 7.72 -8.73 4.01
N SER A 177 8.68 -8.50 3.10
CA SER A 177 8.52 -7.67 1.89
C SER A 177 9.04 -8.38 0.64
N PRO A 178 8.52 -9.55 0.27
CA PRO A 178 8.97 -10.25 -0.94
C PRO A 178 8.82 -9.38 -2.19
N ALA A 179 9.87 -9.32 -3.01
CA ALA A 179 9.88 -8.60 -4.28
C ALA A 179 8.66 -8.93 -5.17
N SER A 180 8.25 -10.21 -5.18
CA SER A 180 7.09 -10.69 -5.95
C SER A 180 5.79 -9.98 -5.57
N ALA A 181 5.60 -9.57 -4.31
CA ALA A 181 4.39 -8.84 -3.92
C ALA A 181 4.27 -7.50 -4.63
N MET A 182 5.38 -6.78 -4.82
CA MET A 182 5.39 -5.52 -5.55
C MET A 182 5.31 -5.74 -7.07
N GLU A 183 6.00 -6.76 -7.58
CA GLU A 183 5.91 -7.17 -8.98
C GLU A 183 4.47 -7.51 -9.39
N ASP A 184 3.79 -8.36 -8.63
CA ASP A 184 2.39 -8.75 -8.85
C ASP A 184 1.45 -7.55 -8.72
N THR A 185 1.74 -6.62 -7.80
CA THR A 185 0.96 -5.39 -7.64
C THR A 185 1.06 -4.49 -8.87
N LEU A 186 2.27 -4.28 -9.39
CA LEU A 186 2.50 -3.52 -10.63
C LEU A 186 1.87 -4.22 -11.84
N GLY A 187 1.97 -5.56 -11.91
CA GLY A 187 1.30 -6.39 -12.90
C GLY A 187 -0.22 -6.21 -12.88
N TRP A 188 -0.84 -6.26 -11.70
CA TRP A 188 -2.27 -6.02 -11.52
C TRP A 188 -2.70 -4.62 -11.99
N ILE A 189 -1.94 -3.57 -11.63
CA ILE A 189 -2.22 -2.20 -12.09
C ILE A 189 -2.24 -2.16 -13.62
N ARG A 190 -1.24 -2.74 -14.28
CA ARG A 190 -1.14 -2.74 -15.75
C ARG A 190 -2.23 -3.55 -16.41
N GLN A 191 -2.56 -4.71 -15.86
CA GLN A 191 -3.65 -5.53 -16.38
C GLN A 191 -4.99 -4.79 -16.32
N ARG A 192 -5.24 -4.03 -15.26
CA ARG A 192 -6.53 -3.36 -15.03
C ARG A 192 -6.63 -1.97 -15.65
N TYR A 193 -5.55 -1.19 -15.60
CA TYR A 193 -5.53 0.23 -15.99
C TYR A 193 -4.63 0.49 -17.20
N GLY A 194 -3.81 -0.46 -17.64
CA GLY A 194 -2.82 -0.30 -18.72
C GLY A 194 -1.47 0.22 -18.23
N SER A 195 -1.45 1.15 -17.28
CA SER A 195 -0.23 1.69 -16.66
C SER A 195 -0.49 2.27 -15.27
N VAL A 196 0.58 2.56 -14.52
CA VAL A 196 0.46 3.29 -13.24
C VAL A 196 -0.03 4.72 -13.46
N ASP A 197 0.39 5.36 -14.54
CA ASP A 197 -0.10 6.68 -14.94
C ASP A 197 -1.61 6.67 -15.20
N SER A 198 -2.11 5.66 -15.91
CA SER A 198 -3.55 5.49 -16.17
C SER A 198 -4.34 5.18 -14.89
N TYR A 199 -3.75 4.46 -13.93
CA TYR A 199 -4.34 4.31 -12.59
C TYR A 199 -4.44 5.66 -11.87
N LEU A 200 -3.37 6.46 -11.91
CA LEU A 200 -3.34 7.79 -11.29
C LEU A 200 -4.34 8.75 -11.95
N ASP A 201 -4.45 8.73 -13.28
CA ASP A 201 -5.45 9.51 -14.02
C ASP A 201 -6.87 9.11 -13.60
N ALA A 202 -7.16 7.81 -13.52
CA ALA A 202 -8.45 7.31 -13.03
C ALA A 202 -8.72 7.70 -11.57
N ALA A 203 -7.67 7.82 -10.75
CA ALA A 203 -7.73 8.30 -9.37
C ALA A 203 -7.78 9.84 -9.25
N SER A 204 -7.78 10.57 -10.38
CA SER A 204 -7.73 12.05 -10.45
C SER A 204 -6.40 12.69 -10.02
N PHE A 205 -5.27 11.99 -10.17
CA PHE A 205 -3.92 12.55 -10.04
C PHE A 205 -3.26 12.64 -11.42
N ASP A 206 -3.61 13.69 -12.15
CA ASP A 206 -3.28 13.84 -13.57
C ASP A 206 -1.80 14.11 -13.86
N GLU A 207 -1.46 14.12 -15.15
CA GLU A 207 -0.10 14.34 -15.65
C GLU A 207 0.51 15.66 -15.17
N SER A 208 -0.28 16.72 -15.00
CA SER A 208 0.23 18.02 -14.52
C SER A 208 0.72 17.91 -13.07
N GLN A 209 0.00 17.15 -12.23
CA GLN A 209 0.41 16.89 -10.86
C GLN A 209 1.65 16.00 -10.81
N ARG A 210 1.76 15.00 -11.70
CA ARG A 210 2.95 14.14 -11.83
C ARG A 210 4.19 14.93 -12.27
N ASN A 211 4.04 15.80 -13.27
CA ASN A 211 5.11 16.68 -13.74
C ASN A 211 5.60 17.63 -12.66
N LEU A 212 4.67 18.26 -11.93
CA LEU A 212 5.05 19.13 -10.81
C LEU A 212 5.83 18.37 -9.73
N LEU A 213 5.46 17.13 -9.41
CA LEU A 213 6.23 16.31 -8.47
C LEU A 213 7.65 16.04 -8.99
N ARG A 214 7.82 15.74 -10.29
CA ARG A 214 9.13 15.53 -10.92
C ARG A 214 10.02 16.76 -10.85
N GLU A 215 9.45 17.94 -11.14
CA GLU A 215 10.17 19.22 -11.06
C GLU A 215 10.65 19.50 -9.63
N LEU A 216 9.76 19.34 -8.64
CA LEU A 216 10.06 19.58 -7.22
C LEU A 216 11.20 18.68 -6.72
N VAL A 217 11.21 17.41 -7.11
CA VAL A 217 12.28 16.47 -6.69
C VAL A 217 13.58 16.73 -7.43
N SER A 218 13.53 17.10 -8.70
CA SER A 218 14.72 17.42 -9.50
C SER A 218 15.46 18.63 -8.94
N GLU A 219 14.73 19.71 -8.60
CA GLU A 219 15.32 20.90 -7.99
C GLU A 219 15.96 20.59 -6.64
N ALA A 220 15.28 19.82 -5.79
CA ALA A 220 15.81 19.41 -4.50
C ALA A 220 17.08 18.56 -4.61
N ARG A 221 17.26 17.81 -5.70
CA ARG A 221 18.50 17.06 -5.99
C ARG A 221 19.63 17.98 -6.43
N SER A 222 19.34 19.00 -7.25
CA SER A 222 20.34 20.00 -7.69
C SER A 222 20.90 20.79 -6.53
N ILE A 223 20.05 21.26 -5.61
CA ILE A 223 20.47 22.04 -4.42
C ILE A 223 21.41 21.23 -3.50
N LYS A 224 21.30 19.90 -3.46
CA LYS A 224 22.16 19.04 -2.63
C LYS A 224 23.54 18.77 -3.22
N GLN A 225 23.76 19.06 -4.50
CA GLN A 225 25.03 18.81 -5.19
C GLN A 225 25.98 20.01 -5.17
N GLU A 226 25.51 21.18 -4.72
CA GLU A 226 26.29 22.38 -4.42
C GLU A 226 26.70 22.45 -2.94
#